data_AF-A0A0B7GNX2-F1
#
_entry.id   AF-A0A0B7GNX2-F1
#
_cell.length_a   1.000
_cell.length_b   1.000
_cell.length_c   1.000
_cell.angle_alpha   90.00
_cell.angle_beta   90.00
_cell.angle_gamma   90.00
#
_symmetry.space_group_name_H-M   'P 1'
#
loop_
_entity.id
_entity.type
_entity.pdbx_description
1 polymer ?
#
loop_
_entity_poly.entity_id
_entity_poly.type
_entity_poly.pdbx_seq_one_letter_code
_entity_poly.pdbx_strand_id
1 'polypeptide(L)'
;MKPTRLQWEDVIQFEEVKGYGQHIWRDGNHLYYVTEEGGIAPQRVVYELPNELFTLLESGERTIREVSYRARNNCWPLTEEEKNEIRKDRAREKPIVLISNRKNQLLFSNKELEILIPQAEQQWIESMGKLPDDYVSPIK
;
A
#
# COMPACT_ATOMS: atom_id res chain seq x y z
N MET A 1 9.42 -8.16 10.63
CA MET A 1 9.91 -9.51 11.03
C MET A 1 11.41 -9.58 10.79
N LYS A 2 12.15 -10.50 11.44
CA LYS A 2 13.59 -10.65 11.18
C LYS A 2 13.82 -11.82 10.21
N PRO A 3 14.68 -11.67 9.19
CA PRO A 3 15.11 -12.79 8.37
C PRO A 3 15.74 -13.88 9.24
N THR A 4 15.53 -15.13 8.85
CA THR A 4 16.22 -16.28 9.46
C THR A 4 17.63 -16.40 8.89
N ARG A 5 18.40 -17.35 9.40
CA ARG A 5 19.70 -17.73 8.82
C ARG A 5 19.56 -18.77 7.70
N LEU A 6 18.36 -19.31 7.50
CA LEU A 6 18.09 -20.32 6.48
C LEU A 6 18.27 -19.72 5.09
N GLN A 7 18.88 -20.49 4.20
CA GLN A 7 18.98 -20.18 2.80
C GLN A 7 17.87 -20.86 2.02
N TRP A 8 17.74 -20.47 0.75
CA TRP A 8 16.78 -21.11 -0.15
C TRP A 8 17.01 -22.62 -0.20
N GLU A 9 18.26 -23.05 -0.32
CA GLU A 9 18.67 -24.45 -0.42
C GLU A 9 18.22 -25.31 0.77
N ASP A 10 18.14 -24.71 1.97
CA ASP A 10 17.62 -25.36 3.17
C ASP A 10 16.10 -25.51 3.08
N VAL A 11 15.41 -24.44 2.68
CA VAL A 11 13.95 -24.35 2.69
C VAL A 11 13.31 -25.23 1.61
N ILE A 12 13.96 -25.44 0.46
CA ILE A 12 13.34 -26.27 -0.60
C ILE A 12 13.13 -27.73 -0.19
N GLN A 13 13.83 -28.18 0.85
CA GLN A 13 13.70 -29.54 1.38
C GLN A 13 12.44 -29.71 2.23
N PHE A 14 11.81 -28.60 2.63
CA PHE A 14 10.59 -28.58 3.44
C PHE A 14 9.33 -28.85 2.59
N GLU A 15 8.19 -29.04 3.26
CA GLU A 15 6.91 -29.22 2.57
C GLU A 15 6.44 -27.87 1.98
N GLU A 16 6.30 -27.78 0.66
CA GLU A 16 5.67 -26.60 0.03
C GLU A 16 4.17 -26.56 0.35
N VAL A 17 3.73 -25.46 0.98
CA VAL A 17 2.30 -25.22 1.21
C VAL A 17 1.66 -24.75 -0.10
N LYS A 18 0.84 -25.61 -0.70
CA LYS A 18 0.16 -25.34 -1.96
C LYS A 18 -0.82 -24.17 -1.84
N GLY A 19 -1.04 -23.47 -2.96
CA GLY A 19 -1.93 -22.31 -3.03
C GLY A 19 -1.24 -20.95 -2.86
N TYR A 20 0.06 -20.93 -2.50
CA TYR A 20 0.81 -19.70 -2.22
C TYR A 20 2.00 -19.46 -3.17
N GLY A 21 2.04 -20.12 -4.33
CA GLY A 21 3.02 -19.83 -5.39
C GLY A 21 4.48 -19.99 -4.96
N GLN A 22 4.83 -21.06 -4.24
CA GLN A 22 6.18 -21.33 -3.71
C GLN A 22 6.70 -20.30 -2.67
N HIS A 23 5.81 -19.50 -2.08
CA HIS A 23 6.19 -18.56 -1.03
C HIS A 23 6.11 -19.12 0.39
N ILE A 24 5.42 -20.23 0.63
CA ILE A 24 5.20 -20.77 1.98
C ILE A 24 5.67 -22.22 2.05
N TRP A 25 6.48 -22.50 3.06
CA TRP A 25 7.12 -23.79 3.30
C TRP A 25 6.93 -24.20 4.76
N ARG A 26 6.79 -25.51 5.03
CA ARG A 26 6.51 -26.03 6.38
C ARG A 26 7.55 -27.07 6.81
N ASP A 27 8.06 -26.89 8.02
CA ASP A 27 8.88 -27.88 8.74
C ASP A 27 8.24 -28.17 10.11
N GLY A 28 7.50 -29.27 10.20
CA GLY A 28 6.71 -29.61 11.38
C GLY A 28 5.70 -28.50 11.72
N ASN A 29 5.84 -27.89 12.90
CA ASN A 29 4.97 -26.80 13.37
C ASN A 29 5.45 -25.40 12.95
N HIS A 30 6.59 -25.30 12.26
CA HIS A 30 7.14 -24.03 11.80
C HIS A 30 6.77 -23.80 10.34
N LEU A 31 6.43 -22.54 10.05
CA LEU A 31 6.17 -22.07 8.70
C LEU A 31 7.23 -21.05 8.31
N TYR A 32 7.59 -21.05 7.04
CA TYR A 32 8.57 -20.13 6.48
C TYR A 32 7.98 -19.42 5.28
N TYR A 33 8.13 -18.10 5.26
CA TYR A 33 7.79 -17.25 4.14
C TYR A 33 9.06 -16.92 3.35
N VAL A 34 9.08 -17.23 2.06
CA VAL A 34 10.18 -16.95 1.14
C VAL A 34 9.79 -15.85 0.19
N THR A 35 10.64 -14.84 0.05
CA THR A 35 10.44 -13.73 -0.87
C THR A 35 11.76 -13.31 -1.51
N GLU A 36 11.67 -12.57 -2.61
CA GLU A 36 12.83 -11.98 -3.28
C GLU A 36 12.92 -10.50 -2.88
N GLU A 37 14.07 -10.10 -2.33
CA GLU A 37 14.36 -8.75 -1.88
C GLU A 37 15.63 -8.21 -2.51
N GLY A 38 15.71 -6.89 -2.70
CA GLY A 38 16.77 -6.26 -3.46
C GLY A 38 16.27 -5.83 -4.83
N GLY A 39 16.73 -4.66 -5.29
CA GLY A 39 16.27 -4.07 -6.55
C GLY A 39 16.86 -4.77 -7.76
N ILE A 40 18.06 -4.34 -8.17
CA ILE A 40 18.70 -4.78 -9.43
C ILE A 40 19.20 -6.24 -9.35
N ALA A 41 19.55 -6.71 -8.16
CA ALA A 41 19.99 -8.09 -7.91
C ALA A 41 19.18 -8.67 -6.73
N PRO A 42 17.99 -9.22 -6.99
CA PRO A 42 17.16 -9.80 -5.94
C PRO A 42 17.83 -11.03 -5.33
N GLN A 43 17.78 -11.11 -4.00
CA GLN A 43 18.21 -12.24 -3.20
C GLN A 43 16.98 -12.86 -2.54
N ARG A 44 16.97 -14.19 -2.43
CA ARG A 44 15.93 -14.89 -1.67
C ARG A 44 16.17 -14.69 -0.19
N VAL A 45 15.14 -14.22 0.50
CA VAL A 45 15.13 -14.00 1.93
C VAL A 45 14.06 -14.89 2.54
N VAL A 46 14.45 -15.58 3.61
CA VAL A 46 13.58 -16.48 4.36
C VAL A 46 13.19 -15.81 5.67
N TYR A 47 11.90 -15.80 5.95
CA TYR A 47 11.34 -15.35 7.22
C TYR A 47 10.63 -16.51 7.90
N GLU A 48 10.78 -16.62 9.21
CA GLU A 48 9.88 -17.45 10.00
C GLU A 48 8.50 -16.79 9.99
N LEU A 49 7.47 -17.52 9.55
CA LEU A 49 6.09 -17.05 9.44
C LEU A 49 5.31 -17.53 10.69
N PRO A 50 4.93 -16.61 11.59
CA PRO A 50 4.08 -16.97 12.73
C PRO A 50 2.77 -17.59 12.28
N ASN A 51 2.31 -18.62 13.00
CA ASN A 51 1.05 -19.30 12.72
C ASN A 51 -0.14 -18.32 12.68
N GLU A 52 -0.15 -17.29 13.54
CA GLU A 52 -1.18 -16.24 13.51
C GLU A 52 -1.25 -15.52 12.15
N LEU A 53 -0.10 -15.22 11.52
CA LEU A 53 -0.09 -14.58 10.20
C LEU A 53 -0.52 -15.55 9.11
N PHE A 54 -0.17 -16.83 9.24
CA PHE A 54 -0.63 -17.86 8.32
C PHE A 54 -2.14 -18.09 8.40
N THR A 55 -2.72 -18.10 9.60
CA THR A 55 -4.18 -18.20 9.78
C THR A 55 -4.92 -17.05 9.08
N LEU A 56 -4.37 -15.83 9.09
CA LEU A 56 -4.94 -14.70 8.36
C LEU A 56 -4.87 -14.87 6.83
N LEU A 57 -3.83 -15.54 6.33
CA LEU A 57 -3.72 -15.89 4.91
C LEU A 57 -4.72 -16.99 4.53
N GLU A 58 -4.84 -18.02 5.36
CA GLU A 58 -5.72 -19.17 5.14
C GLU A 58 -7.20 -18.77 5.22
N SER A 59 -7.55 -17.85 6.12
CA SER A 59 -8.91 -17.30 6.23
C SER A 59 -9.26 -16.32 5.08
N GLY A 60 -8.27 -15.87 4.32
CA GLY A 60 -8.43 -14.84 3.30
C GLY A 60 -8.59 -13.42 3.86
N GLU A 61 -8.42 -13.22 5.18
CA GLU A 61 -8.43 -11.89 5.80
C GLU A 61 -7.25 -11.03 5.35
N ARG A 62 -6.12 -11.68 5.04
CA ARG A 62 -4.92 -11.04 4.49
C ARG A 62 -4.44 -11.75 3.26
N THR A 63 -3.78 -10.99 2.39
CA THR A 63 -3.14 -11.49 1.18
C THR A 63 -1.64 -11.73 1.39
N ILE A 64 -1.05 -12.57 0.54
CA ILE A 64 0.41 -12.80 0.55
C ILE A 64 1.20 -11.49 0.38
N ARG A 65 0.64 -10.52 -0.36
CA ARG A 65 1.23 -9.20 -0.55
C ARG A 65 1.26 -8.38 0.75
N GLU A 66 0.19 -8.45 1.54
CA GLU A 66 0.14 -7.77 2.84
C GLU A 66 1.10 -8.41 3.86
N VAL A 67 1.21 -9.75 3.84
CA VAL A 67 2.20 -10.45 4.67
C VAL A 67 3.62 -10.11 4.26
N SER A 68 3.90 -10.04 2.95
CA SER A 68 5.18 -9.56 2.42
C SER A 68 5.50 -8.14 2.92
N TYR A 69 4.52 -7.23 2.86
CA TYR A 69 4.66 -5.87 3.37
C TYR A 69 4.94 -5.86 4.88
N ARG A 70 4.24 -6.68 5.67
CA ARG A 70 4.44 -6.79 7.11
C ARG A 70 5.78 -7.42 7.48
N ALA A 71 6.28 -8.38 6.70
CA ALA A 71 7.60 -8.97 6.90
C ALA A 71 8.69 -7.89 6.83
N ARG A 72 8.61 -7.01 5.82
CA ARG A 72 9.56 -5.92 5.56
C ARG A 72 9.41 -4.72 6.49
N ASN A 73 8.19 -4.24 6.68
CA ASN A 73 7.93 -2.95 7.35
C ASN A 73 7.49 -3.10 8.82
N ASN A 74 7.28 -4.34 9.29
CA ASN A 74 6.78 -4.65 10.63
C ASN A 74 5.41 -4.03 10.97
N CYS A 75 4.65 -3.60 9.96
CA CYS A 75 3.29 -3.08 10.07
C CYS A 75 2.44 -3.58 8.89
N TRP A 76 1.11 -3.51 9.00
CA TRP A 76 0.23 -3.76 7.86
C TRP A 76 0.26 -2.56 6.91
N PRO A 77 0.06 -2.79 5.60
CA PRO A 77 -0.13 -1.67 4.68
C PRO A 77 -1.42 -0.93 5.06
N LEU A 78 -1.43 0.38 4.84
CA LEU A 78 -2.61 1.21 5.08
C LEU A 78 -3.80 0.71 4.26
N THR A 79 -5.00 0.76 4.84
CA THR A 79 -6.25 0.48 4.12
C THR A 79 -6.54 1.59 3.11
N GLU A 80 -7.47 1.35 2.19
CA GLU A 80 -7.85 2.41 1.24
C GLU A 80 -8.57 3.56 1.94
N GLU A 81 -9.32 3.30 3.01
CA GLU A 81 -9.95 4.32 3.84
C GLU A 81 -8.89 5.20 4.52
N GLU A 82 -7.87 4.61 5.16
CA GLU A 82 -6.77 5.37 5.79
C GLU A 82 -6.02 6.22 4.76
N LYS A 83 -5.73 5.65 3.58
CA LYS A 83 -5.12 6.42 2.49
C LYS A 83 -6.01 7.54 2.00
N ASN A 84 -7.33 7.34 1.95
CA ASN A 84 -8.28 8.36 1.54
C ASN A 84 -8.36 9.49 2.56
N GLU A 85 -8.35 9.20 3.86
CA GLU A 85 -8.30 10.24 4.89
C GLU A 85 -6.99 11.04 4.81
N ILE A 86 -5.84 10.39 4.63
CA ILE A 86 -4.57 11.09 4.41
C ILE A 86 -4.62 11.99 3.16
N ARG A 87 -5.24 11.52 2.07
CA ARG A 87 -5.44 12.32 0.84
C ARG A 87 -6.36 13.52 1.11
N LYS A 88 -7.42 13.34 1.90
CA LYS A 88 -8.34 14.41 2.29
C LYS A 88 -7.63 15.45 3.13
N ASP A 89 -6.90 15.05 4.16
CA ASP A 89 -6.17 15.96 5.04
C ASP A 89 -5.15 16.78 4.27
N ARG A 90 -4.39 16.15 3.38
CA ARG A 90 -3.48 16.86 2.49
C ARG A 90 -4.19 17.86 1.57
N ALA A 91 -5.37 17.52 1.07
CA ALA A 91 -6.18 18.42 0.24
C ALA A 91 -6.84 19.56 1.04
N ARG A 92 -7.12 19.36 2.33
CA ARG A 92 -7.55 20.44 3.25
C ARG A 92 -6.40 21.39 3.55
N GLU A 93 -5.21 20.87 3.79
CA GLU A 93 -4.01 21.69 4.05
C GLU A 93 -3.50 22.43 2.80
N LYS A 94 -3.53 21.75 1.64
CA LYS A 94 -3.05 22.28 0.36
C LYS A 94 -4.08 22.03 -0.74
N PRO A 95 -5.16 22.83 -0.79
CA PRO A 95 -6.24 22.69 -1.78
C PRO A 95 -5.77 22.59 -3.23
N ILE A 96 -4.64 23.22 -3.60
CA ILE A 96 -4.04 23.15 -4.95
C ILE A 96 -3.97 21.73 -5.53
N VAL A 97 -3.83 20.69 -4.68
CA VAL A 97 -3.79 19.29 -5.14
C VAL A 97 -5.08 18.84 -5.82
N LEU A 98 -6.21 19.48 -5.52
CA LEU A 98 -7.52 19.21 -6.13
C LEU A 98 -7.57 19.62 -7.61
N ILE A 99 -6.72 20.56 -8.04
CA ILE A 99 -6.56 20.95 -9.45
C ILE A 99 -5.66 19.94 -10.17
N SER A 100 -4.49 19.63 -9.60
CA SER A 100 -3.54 18.67 -10.21
C SER A 100 -4.07 17.24 -10.32
N ASN A 101 -4.90 16.81 -9.36
CA ASN A 101 -5.39 15.45 -9.29
C ASN A 101 -6.90 15.44 -9.03
N ARG A 102 -7.65 15.45 -10.12
CA ARG A 102 -9.12 15.47 -10.12
C ARG A 102 -9.74 14.32 -9.34
N LYS A 103 -9.08 13.15 -9.26
CA LYS A 103 -9.62 12.00 -8.51
C LYS A 103 -9.78 12.29 -7.02
N ASN A 104 -8.98 13.19 -6.46
CA ASN A 104 -9.12 13.57 -5.05
C ASN A 104 -10.44 14.33 -4.78
N GLN A 105 -11.03 14.96 -5.80
CA GLN A 105 -12.33 15.65 -5.65
C GLN A 105 -13.44 14.66 -5.30
N LEU A 106 -13.36 13.41 -5.79
CA LEU A 106 -14.32 12.34 -5.50
C LEU A 106 -14.34 11.91 -4.03
N LEU A 107 -13.34 12.32 -3.24
CA LEU A 107 -13.27 12.02 -1.81
C LEU A 107 -14.14 12.97 -0.98
N PHE A 108 -14.57 14.10 -1.54
CA PHE A 108 -15.26 15.17 -0.82
C PHE A 108 -16.73 15.25 -1.19
N SER A 109 -17.53 15.74 -0.24
CA SER A 109 -18.91 16.14 -0.54
C SER A 109 -18.95 17.44 -1.36
N ASN A 110 -20.05 17.68 -2.07
CA ASN A 110 -20.24 18.93 -2.84
C ASN A 110 -20.05 20.19 -1.97
N LYS A 111 -20.54 20.16 -0.71
CA LYS A 111 -20.37 21.27 0.25
C LYS A 111 -18.91 21.53 0.62
N GLU A 112 -18.11 20.47 0.79
CA GLU A 112 -16.68 20.62 1.04
C GLU A 112 -15.96 21.16 -0.20
N LEU A 113 -16.33 20.69 -1.39
CA LEU A 113 -15.76 21.18 -2.65
C LEU A 113 -16.08 22.65 -2.90
N GLU A 114 -17.30 23.10 -2.59
CA GLU A 114 -17.69 24.52 -2.67
C GLU A 114 -16.75 25.45 -1.88
N ILE A 115 -16.17 24.94 -0.78
CA ILE A 115 -15.20 25.68 0.05
C ILE A 115 -13.78 25.53 -0.49
N LEU A 116 -13.38 24.31 -0.87
CA LEU A 116 -11.98 23.98 -1.20
C LEU A 116 -11.58 24.34 -2.63
N ILE A 117 -12.48 24.22 -3.61
CA ILE A 117 -12.16 24.46 -5.02
C ILE A 117 -11.76 25.91 -5.30
N PRO A 118 -12.48 26.95 -4.80
CA PRO A 118 -12.05 28.33 -4.99
C PRO A 118 -10.64 28.60 -4.42
N GLN A 119 -10.33 28.00 -3.25
CA GLN A 119 -9.00 28.11 -2.64
C GLN A 119 -7.94 27.40 -3.51
N ALA A 120 -8.29 26.23 -4.07
CA ALA A 120 -7.42 25.47 -4.94
C ALA A 120 -7.11 26.20 -6.25
N GLU A 121 -8.14 26.80 -6.87
CA GLU A 121 -8.02 27.61 -8.08
C GLU A 121 -7.14 28.85 -7.83
N GLN A 122 -7.38 29.55 -6.72
CA GLN A 122 -6.57 30.70 -6.33
C GLN A 122 -5.10 30.32 -6.13
N GLN A 123 -4.81 29.30 -5.32
CA GLN A 123 -3.44 28.82 -5.08
C GLN A 123 -2.76 28.38 -6.38
N TRP A 124 -3.50 27.73 -7.27
CA TRP A 124 -2.99 27.33 -8.58
C TRP A 124 -2.60 28.54 -9.42
N ILE A 125 -3.47 29.54 -9.54
CA ILE A 125 -3.20 30.76 -10.31
C ILE A 125 -2.02 31.54 -9.70
N GLU A 126 -1.95 31.65 -8.38
CA GLU A 126 -0.82 32.28 -7.68
C GLU A 126 0.50 31.55 -7.96
N SER A 127 0.48 30.21 -8.05
CA SER A 127 1.68 29.41 -8.31
C SER A 127 2.05 29.28 -9.79
N MET A 128 1.07 29.22 -10.70
CA MET A 128 1.25 28.81 -12.10
C MET A 128 0.81 29.89 -13.10
N GLY A 129 0.30 31.02 -12.62
CA GLY A 129 -0.16 32.17 -13.41
C GLY A 129 -1.56 32.03 -14.01
N LYS A 130 -1.96 30.81 -14.41
CA LYS A 130 -3.32 30.51 -14.92
C LYS A 130 -3.73 29.08 -14.60
N LEU A 131 -5.04 28.83 -14.62
CA LEU A 131 -5.60 27.47 -14.53
C LEU A 131 -5.17 26.62 -15.74
N PRO A 132 -5.10 25.29 -15.59
CA PRO A 132 -4.83 24.38 -16.73
C PRO A 132 -5.86 24.58 -17.84
N ASP A 133 -5.45 24.46 -19.10
CA ASP A 133 -6.34 24.71 -20.24
C ASP A 133 -7.48 23.66 -20.34
N ASP A 134 -7.27 22.46 -19.79
CA ASP A 134 -8.25 21.37 -19.68
C ASP A 134 -9.05 21.38 -18.36
N TYR A 135 -8.85 22.39 -17.52
CA TYR A 135 -9.52 22.49 -16.23
C TYR A 135 -11.01 22.81 -16.39
N VAL A 136 -11.85 21.99 -15.77
CA VAL A 136 -13.29 22.22 -15.64
C VAL A 136 -13.67 22.11 -14.17
N SER A 137 -14.21 23.21 -13.63
CA SER A 137 -14.64 23.30 -12.23
C SER A 137 -15.71 22.25 -11.91
N PRO A 138 -15.60 21.48 -10.82
CA PRO A 138 -16.54 20.40 -10.49
C PRO A 138 -17.86 20.88 -9.86
N ILE A 139 -18.02 22.19 -9.62
CA ILE A 139 -19.21 22.77 -8.96
C ILE A 139 -20.16 23.44 -9.97
N LYS A 140 -19.75 23.57 -11.24
CA LYS A 140 -20.55 24.21 -12.31
C LYS A 140 -21.38 23.22 -13.11
#